data_AF-A0AAN8CNQ6-F1
#
_entry.id   AF-A0AAN8CNQ6-F1
#
_cell.length_a   1.000
_cell.length_b   1.000
_cell.length_c   1.000
_cell.angle_alpha   90.00
_cell.angle_beta   90.00
_cell.angle_gamma   90.00
#
_symmetry.space_group_name_H-M   'P 1'
#
loop_
_entity.id
_entity.type
_entity.pdbx_description
1 polymer ?
#
loop_
_entity_poly.entity_id
_entity_poly.type
_entity_poly.pdbx_seq_one_letter_code
_entity_poly.pdbx_strand_id
1 'polypeptide(L)'
;MQALEDFVAGNTQILKLYLQRLEELRSVLEQSLFFRSHEVVGSSLLFVHDASGKARVWMIDFGKTVPLPDPRTLDHRTPWVEGNREDGYLWGLDNLIDILSTMLPQTP
;
A
#
# COMPACT_ATOMS: atom_id res chain seq x y z
N MET A 1 0.70 -5.45 16.10
CA MET A 1 -0.35 -4.44 15.84
C MET A 1 -0.13 -3.15 16.64
N GLN A 2 0.41 -3.23 17.86
CA GLN A 2 0.68 -2.09 18.75
C GLN A 2 1.18 -0.81 18.08
N ALA A 3 2.17 -0.88 17.17
CA ALA A 3 2.71 0.32 16.52
C ALA A 3 1.66 1.10 15.70
N LEU A 4 0.76 0.41 14.99
CA LEU A 4 -0.30 1.06 14.21
C LEU A 4 -1.41 1.58 15.12
N GLU A 5 -1.74 0.84 16.18
CA GLU A 5 -2.72 1.27 17.20
C GLU A 5 -2.26 2.54 17.92
N ASP A 6 -0.99 2.57 18.34
CA ASP A 6 -0.37 3.73 18.98
C ASP A 6 -0.31 4.92 18.01
N PHE A 7 0.04 4.67 16.74
CA PHE A 7 0.15 5.71 15.71
C PHE A 7 -1.18 6.43 15.45
N VAL A 8 -2.30 5.70 15.45
CA VAL A 8 -3.64 6.29 15.28
C VAL A 8 -4.27 6.70 16.62
N ALA A 9 -3.66 6.35 17.76
CA ALA A 9 -4.11 6.67 19.11
C ALA A 9 -5.61 6.36 19.36
N GLY A 10 -6.10 5.23 18.84
CA GLY A 10 -7.51 4.82 18.94
C GLY A 10 -8.49 5.66 18.09
N ASN A 11 -8.01 6.59 17.25
CA ASN A 11 -8.86 7.41 16.40
C ASN A 11 -9.40 6.61 15.21
N THR A 12 -10.60 6.06 15.39
CA THR A 12 -11.28 5.25 14.36
C THR A 12 -11.62 6.03 13.10
N GLN A 13 -11.78 7.35 13.17
CA GLN A 13 -12.02 8.18 11.99
C GLN A 13 -10.79 8.26 11.10
N ILE A 14 -9.61 8.47 11.69
CA ILE A 14 -8.33 8.47 10.97
C ILE A 14 -8.07 7.09 10.34
N LEU A 15 -8.32 6.02 11.10
CA LEU A 15 -8.16 4.65 10.62
C LEU A 15 -9.05 4.36 9.41
N LYS A 16 -10.33 4.78 9.43
CA LYS A 16 -11.24 4.64 8.28
C LYS A 16 -10.75 5.40 7.05
N LEU A 17 -10.23 6.62 7.23
CA LEU A 17 -9.69 7.42 6.13
C LEU A 17 -8.43 6.77 5.53
N TYR A 18 -7.57 6.18 6.35
CA TYR A 18 -6.43 5.41 5.84
C TYR A 18 -6.86 4.18 5.06
N LEU A 19 -7.79 3.40 5.60
CA LEU A 19 -8.30 2.21 4.92
C LEU A 19 -8.89 2.57 3.55
N GLN A 20 -9.80 3.55 3.51
CA GLN A 20 -10.38 4.04 2.26
C GLN A 20 -9.29 4.48 1.27
N ARG A 21 -8.30 5.23 1.75
CA ARG A 21 -7.22 5.72 0.88
C ARG A 21 -6.35 4.59 0.31
N LEU A 22 -6.11 3.54 1.07
CA LEU A 22 -5.34 2.37 0.61
C LEU A 22 -6.13 1.53 -0.39
N GLU A 23 -7.43 1.35 -0.19
CA GLU A 23 -8.31 0.67 -1.16
C GLU A 23 -8.38 1.43 -2.49
N GLU A 24 -8.52 2.76 -2.43
CA GLU A 24 -8.43 3.63 -3.61
C GLU A 24 -7.07 3.51 -4.31
N LEU A 25 -5.97 3.53 -3.54
CA LEU A 25 -4.63 3.38 -4.07
C LEU A 25 -4.46 2.04 -4.78
N ARG A 26 -4.89 0.93 -4.15
CA ARG A 26 -4.85 -0.41 -4.75
C ARG A 26 -5.55 -0.44 -6.10
N SER A 27 -6.78 0.09 -6.17
CA SER A 27 -7.57 0.15 -7.41
C SER A 27 -6.86 0.93 -8.53
N VAL A 28 -6.21 2.04 -8.19
CA VAL A 28 -5.44 2.84 -9.15
C VAL A 28 -4.17 2.09 -9.60
N LEU A 29 -3.47 1.42 -8.70
CA LEU A 29 -2.26 0.66 -9.02
C LEU A 29 -2.55 -0.51 -9.95
N GLU A 30 -3.65 -1.24 -9.73
CA GLU A 30 -4.08 -2.36 -10.57
C GLU A 30 -4.38 -1.96 -12.02
N GLN A 31 -4.72 -0.69 -12.25
CA GLN A 31 -5.00 -0.12 -13.58
C GLN A 31 -3.81 0.65 -14.17
N SER A 32 -2.75 0.86 -13.38
CA SER A 32 -1.64 1.73 -13.77
C SER A 32 -0.67 1.01 -14.71
N LEU A 33 -0.54 1.52 -15.93
CA LEU A 33 0.46 1.04 -16.89
C LEU A 33 1.88 1.20 -16.34
N PHE A 34 2.17 2.32 -15.67
CA PHE A 34 3.47 2.56 -15.05
C PHE A 34 3.77 1.46 -14.02
N PHE A 35 2.83 1.21 -13.11
CA PHE A 35 3.05 0.26 -12.02
C PHE A 35 3.29 -1.14 -12.59
N ARG A 36 2.41 -1.60 -13.48
CA ARG A 36 2.48 -2.90 -14.14
C ARG A 36 3.77 -3.16 -14.92
N SER A 37 4.44 -2.10 -15.40
CA SER A 37 5.67 -2.19 -16.21
C SER A 37 6.95 -1.85 -15.43
N HIS A 38 6.90 -1.69 -14.11
CA HIS A 38 8.06 -1.37 -13.28
C HIS A 38 8.22 -2.37 -12.14
N GLU A 39 9.45 -2.72 -11.81
CA GLU A 39 9.78 -3.34 -10.52
C GLU A 39 9.88 -2.21 -9.48
N VAL A 40 8.98 -2.19 -8.50
CA VAL A 40 8.82 -1.11 -7.53
C VAL A 40 9.44 -1.50 -6.19
N VAL A 41 10.78 -1.51 -6.15
CA VAL A 41 11.55 -1.90 -4.96
C VAL A 41 12.03 -0.66 -4.20
N GLY A 42 12.02 -0.76 -2.86
CA GLY A 42 12.60 0.26 -1.97
C GLY A 42 11.78 1.54 -1.82
N SER A 43 10.57 1.58 -2.39
CA SER A 43 9.60 2.64 -2.15
C SER A 43 8.89 2.44 -0.81
N SER A 44 8.14 3.45 -0.37
CA SER A 44 7.38 3.42 0.87
C SER A 44 6.01 4.07 0.72
N LEU A 45 5.09 3.72 1.62
CA LEU A 45 3.85 4.45 1.83
C LEU A 45 4.02 5.40 3.01
N LEU A 46 3.85 6.70 2.75
CA LEU A 46 3.92 7.74 3.77
C LEU A 46 2.52 8.03 4.31
N PHE A 47 2.29 7.67 5.56
CA PHE A 47 1.05 7.95 6.30
C PHE A 47 1.18 9.28 7.03
N VAL A 48 0.26 10.21 6.79
CA VAL A 48 0.21 11.50 7.50
C VAL A 48 -1.21 11.76 7.96
N HIS A 49 -1.37 12.12 9.24
CA HIS A 49 -2.61 12.61 9.80
C HIS A 49 -2.34 13.80 10.73
N ASP A 50 -3.38 14.58 11.01
CA ASP A 50 -3.27 15.75 11.90
C ASP A 50 -4.41 15.81 12.93
N ALA A 51 -4.25 16.71 13.90
CA ALA A 51 -5.23 16.92 14.96
C ALA A 51 -6.59 17.46 14.45
N SER A 52 -6.68 17.91 13.19
CA SER A 52 -7.96 18.30 12.57
C SER A 52 -8.76 17.10 12.04
N GLY A 53 -8.19 15.89 12.14
CA GLY A 53 -8.82 14.64 11.68
C GLY A 53 -8.61 14.35 10.20
N LYS A 54 -7.70 15.06 9.53
CA LYS A 54 -7.33 14.74 8.14
C LYS A 54 -6.31 13.62 8.13
N ALA A 55 -6.44 12.70 7.17
CA ALA A 55 -5.50 11.60 6.95
C ALA A 55 -5.26 11.37 5.46
N ARG A 56 -4.02 11.10 5.06
CA ARG A 56 -3.62 10.84 3.67
C ARG A 56 -2.45 9.85 3.59
N VAL A 57 -2.38 9.16 2.46
CA VAL A 57 -1.30 8.21 2.14
C VAL A 57 -0.78 8.50 0.73
N TRP A 58 0.55 8.49 0.59
CA TRP A 58 1.24 8.64 -0.69
C TRP A 58 2.37 7.62 -0.85
N MET A 59 2.65 7.25 -2.09
CA MET A 59 3.87 6.53 -2.44
C MET A 59 5.04 7.51 -2.54
N ILE A 60 6.18 7.13 -1.98
CA ILE A 60 7.42 7.90 -2.00
C ILE A 60 8.62 6.99 -2.35
N ASP A 61 9.79 7.59 -2.56
CA ASP A 61 11.09 6.92 -2.71
C ASP A 61 11.21 5.95 -3.89
N PHE A 62 10.97 6.46 -5.10
CA PHE A 62 11.10 5.69 -6.36
C PHE A 62 12.54 5.53 -6.87
N GLY A 63 13.56 5.78 -6.03
CA GLY A 63 14.97 5.79 -6.46
C GLY A 63 15.50 4.44 -6.96
N LYS A 64 14.82 3.34 -6.63
CA LYS A 64 15.10 1.98 -7.11
C LYS A 64 13.94 1.38 -7.93
N THR A 65 12.94 2.20 -8.27
CA THR A 65 11.87 1.77 -9.17
C THR A 65 12.39 1.77 -10.60
N VAL A 66 12.41 0.60 -11.23
CA VAL A 66 13.07 0.40 -12.52
C VAL A 66 12.10 -0.22 -13.53
N PRO A 67 12.11 0.24 -14.79
CA PRO A 67 11.25 -0.34 -15.82
C PRO A 67 11.64 -1.78 -16.14
N LEU A 68 10.65 -2.56 -16.56
CA LEU A 68 10.83 -3.89 -17.12
C LEU A 68 11.16 -3.80 -18.62
N PRO A 69 11.87 -4.79 -19.18
CA PRO A 69 11.95 -4.93 -20.63
C PRO A 69 10.58 -5.29 -21.20
N ASP A 70 10.14 -4.57 -22.23
CA ASP A 70 8.91 -4.90 -22.96
C ASP A 70 8.98 -6.33 -23.56
N PRO A 71 7.86 -7.07 -23.60
CA PRO A 71 6.50 -6.72 -23.16
C PRO A 71 6.16 -7.24 -21.75
N ARG A 72 7.16 -7.38 -20.86
CA ARG A 72 6.95 -8.00 -19.54
C ARG A 72 6.10 -7.13 -18.63
N THR A 73 5.30 -7.79 -17.80
CA THR A 73 4.50 -7.13 -16.76
C THR A 73 4.57 -7.93 -15.47
N LEU A 74 4.38 -7.26 -14.33
CA LEU A 74 4.25 -7.88 -13.01
C LEU A 74 2.80 -7.80 -12.54
N ASP A 75 2.39 -8.76 -11.71
CA ASP A 75 1.12 -8.69 -10.98
C ASP A 75 1.30 -8.14 -9.56
N HIS A 76 2.55 -8.02 -9.10
CA HIS A 76 2.96 -7.49 -7.79
C HIS A 76 2.41 -8.28 -6.60
N ARG A 77 1.96 -9.52 -6.83
CA ARG A 77 1.39 -10.43 -5.82
C ARG A 77 2.05 -11.80 -5.84
N THR A 78 2.47 -12.27 -7.00
CA THR A 78 3.19 -13.52 -7.18
C THR A 78 4.48 -13.48 -6.36
N PRO A 79 4.81 -14.52 -5.59
CA PRO A 79 6.03 -14.55 -4.80
C PRO A 79 7.28 -14.33 -5.67
N TRP A 80 8.21 -13.52 -5.14
CA TRP A 80 9.50 -13.32 -5.78
C TRP A 80 10.26 -14.65 -5.87
N VAL A 81 10.80 -14.91 -7.05
CA VAL A 81 11.84 -15.90 -7.27
C VAL A 81 12.90 -15.29 -8.17
N GLU A 82 14.15 -15.70 -8.00
CA GLU A 82 15.25 -15.16 -8.80
C GLU A 82 14.94 -15.26 -10.31
N GLY A 83 14.96 -14.12 -11.00
CA GLY A 83 14.65 -13.97 -12.42
C GLY A 83 13.23 -13.50 -12.77
N ASN A 84 12.23 -13.69 -11.89
CA ASN A 84 10.86 -13.24 -12.19
C ASN A 84 10.67 -11.71 -12.02
N ARG A 85 11.47 -11.10 -11.13
CA ARG A 85 11.45 -9.67 -10.76
C ARG A 85 10.18 -9.18 -10.04
N GLU A 86 9.38 -10.09 -9.51
CA GLU A 86 8.22 -9.71 -8.69
C GLU A 86 8.68 -9.00 -7.41
N ASP A 87 7.96 -7.94 -7.02
CA ASP A 87 8.33 -7.12 -5.85
C ASP A 87 7.40 -7.36 -4.65
N GLY A 88 6.27 -8.06 -4.85
CA GLY A 88 5.29 -8.31 -3.80
C GLY A 88 4.61 -7.04 -3.28
N TYR A 89 4.63 -5.94 -4.03
CA TYR A 89 4.11 -4.65 -3.56
C TYR A 89 2.61 -4.72 -3.24
N LEU A 90 1.78 -5.30 -4.12
CA LEU A 90 0.35 -5.45 -3.89
C LEU A 90 0.07 -6.51 -2.82
N TRP A 91 0.89 -7.55 -2.71
CA TRP A 91 0.80 -8.47 -1.57
C TRP A 91 1.00 -7.75 -0.23
N GLY A 92 2.00 -6.85 -0.15
CA GLY A 92 2.21 -6.02 1.04
C GLY A 92 1.04 -5.06 1.31
N LEU A 93 0.50 -4.43 0.27
CA LEU A 93 -0.65 -3.52 0.37
C LEU A 93 -1.92 -4.24 0.82
N ASP A 94 -2.20 -5.44 0.28
CA ASP A 94 -3.34 -6.27 0.66
C ASP A 94 -3.27 -6.64 2.15
N ASN A 95 -2.10 -7.10 2.63
CA ASN A 95 -1.90 -7.37 4.05
C ASN A 95 -2.07 -6.12 4.93
N LEU A 96 -1.62 -4.96 4.47
CA LEU A 96 -1.75 -3.72 5.24
C LEU A 96 -3.21 -3.26 5.35
N ILE A 97 -3.98 -3.41 4.26
CA ILE A 97 -5.43 -3.17 4.23
C ILE A 97 -6.12 -4.11 5.21
N ASP A 98 -5.78 -5.40 5.20
CA ASP A 98 -6.36 -6.40 6.11
C ASP A 98 -6.08 -6.04 7.57
N ILE A 99 -4.82 -5.74 7.91
CA ILE A 99 -4.42 -5.34 9.27
C ILE A 99 -5.24 -4.13 9.74
N LEU A 100 -5.30 -3.05 8.95
CA LEU A 100 -6.05 -1.84 9.32
C LEU A 100 -7.56 -2.10 9.42
N SER A 101 -8.09 -3.01 8.59
CA SER A 101 -9.50 -3.44 8.67
C SER A 101 -9.79 -4.17 9.98
N THR A 102 -8.90 -5.06 10.43
CA THR A 102 -9.08 -5.78 11.71
C THR A 102 -9.03 -4.88 12.95
N MET A 103 -8.42 -3.70 12.84
CA MET A 103 -8.36 -2.70 13.91
C MET A 103 -9.67 -1.92 14.07
N LEU A 104 -10.59 -1.98 13.11
CA LEU A 104 -11.90 -1.34 13.24
C LEU A 104 -12.86 -2.22 14.07
N PRO A 105 -13.73 -1.60 14.90
CA PRO A 105 -14.77 -2.35 15.59
C PRO A 105 -15.66 -3.07 14.58
N GLN A 106 -15.92 -4.36 14.81
CA GLN A 106 -16.90 -5.10 14.02
C GLN A 106 -18.28 -4.49 14.27
N THR A 107 -18.96 -4.09 13.20
CA THR A 107 -20.36 -3.66 13.31
C THR A 107 -21.19 -4.93 13.58
N PRO A 108 -22.12 -4.92 14.56
CA PRO A 108 -23.00 -6.08 14.80
C PRO A 108 -23.83 -6.46 13.57
#